data_AF-A0A0R3MD97-F1
#
_entry.id   AF-A0A0R3MD97-F1
#
_cell.length_a   1.000
_cell.length_b   1.000
_cell.length_c   1.000
_cell.angle_alpha   90.00
_cell.angle_beta   90.00
_cell.angle_gamma   90.00
#
_symmetry.space_group_name_H-M   'P 1'
#
loop_
_entity.id
_entity.type
_entity.pdbx_description
1 polymer ?
#
loop_
_entity_poly.entity_id
_entity_poly.type
_entity_poly.pdbx_seq_one_letter_code
_entity_poly.pdbx_strand_id
1 'polypeptide(L)' 'MKNSSDEVMTPLKQHAVDALRRARKLPVGPHRNDLRQLAMGLRRLDREGIGRNFHHREAGLQGIAETRYPG' A
#
# COMPACT_ATOMS: atom_id res chain seq x y z
N MET A 1 21.67 21.93 -10.16
CA MET A 1 20.59 20.98 -9.81
C MET A 1 21.24 19.64 -9.50
N LYS A 2 21.24 19.18 -8.24
CA LYS A 2 21.79 17.87 -7.87
C LYS A 2 20.69 16.83 -8.08
N ASN A 3 20.89 15.92 -9.03
CA ASN A 3 19.98 14.82 -9.27
C ASN A 3 20.08 13.87 -8.07
N SER A 4 19.03 13.80 -7.25
CA SER A 4 18.88 12.94 -6.07
C SER A 4 18.78 11.44 -6.40
N SER A 5 19.40 10.99 -7.48
CA SER A 5 19.30 9.64 -8.02
C SER A 5 20.18 8.62 -7.29
N ASP A 6 21.09 9.08 -6.42
CA ASP A 6 22.01 8.25 -5.63
C ASP A 6 21.63 8.16 -4.14
N GLU A 7 20.40 8.53 -3.78
CA GLU A 7 19.87 8.10 -2.49
C GLU A 7 19.57 6.60 -2.61
N VAL A 8 20.46 5.75 -2.08
CA VAL A 8 20.38 4.28 -2.11
C VAL A 8 18.94 3.84 -1.88
N MET A 9 18.24 3.49 -2.96
CA MET A 9 16.84 3.13 -2.87
C MET A 9 16.75 1.77 -2.19
N THR A 10 16.14 1.75 -1.00
CA THR A 10 15.84 0.51 -0.29
C THR A 10 15.05 -0.44 -1.20
N PRO A 11 15.18 -1.77 -1.02
CA PRO A 11 14.41 -2.73 -1.81
C PRO A 11 12.90 -2.47 -1.77
N LEU A 12 12.36 -2.02 -0.62
CA LEU A 12 10.95 -1.65 -0.47
C LEU A 12 10.56 -0.46 -1.35
N LYS A 13 11.41 0.58 -1.42
CA LYS A 13 11.19 1.76 -2.27
C LYS A 13 11.22 1.37 -3.76
N GLN A 14 12.11 0.45 -4.15
CA GLN A 14 12.16 -0.09 -5.52
C GLN A 14 10.87 -0.85 -5.88
N HIS A 15 10.42 -1.77 -5.03
CA HIS A 15 9.17 -2.51 -5.25
C HIS A 15 7.94 -1.58 -5.30
N ALA A 16 7.90 -0.53 -4.47
CA ALA A 16 6.83 0.46 -4.53
C ALA A 16 6.80 1.22 -5.87
N VAL A 17 7.98 1.59 -6.39
CA VAL A 17 8.10 2.27 -7.69
C VAL A 17 7.62 1.35 -8.82
N ASP A 18 8.01 0.08 -8.79
CA ASP A 18 7.61 -0.87 -9.82
C ASP A 18 6.11 -1.19 -9.78
N ALA A 19 5.52 -1.29 -8.58
CA ALA A 19 4.08 -1.41 -8.43
C ALA A 19 3.33 -0.21 -9.05
N LEU A 20 3.81 1.03 -8.83
CA LEU A 20 3.24 2.22 -9.45
C LEU A 20 3.42 2.24 -10.97
N ARG A 21 4.58 1.81 -11.48
CA ARG A 21 4.83 1.68 -12.92
C ARG A 21 3.84 0.71 -13.56
N ARG A 22 3.58 -0.44 -12.91
CA ARG A 22 2.58 -1.41 -13.37
C ARG A 22 1.16 -0.83 -13.29
N ALA A 23 0.82 -0.14 -12.20
CA ALA A 23 -0.50 0.51 -12.05
C ALA A 23 -0.79 1.55 -13.14
N ARG A 24 0.24 2.28 -13.60
CA ARG A 24 0.10 3.26 -14.68
C ARG A 24 -0.20 2.64 -16.04
N LYS A 25 0.19 1.37 -16.26
CA LYS A 25 -0.09 0.64 -17.50
C LYS A 25 -1.51 0.06 -17.55
N LEU A 26 -2.20 0.00 -16.41
CA LEU A 26 -3.54 -0.56 -16.33
C LEU A 26 -4.61 0.52 -16.55
N PRO A 27 -5.76 0.15 -17.15
CA PRO A 27 -6.94 1.01 -17.17
C PRO A 27 -7.47 1.24 -15.75
N VAL A 28 -8.35 2.23 -15.60
CA VAL A 28 -9.03 2.47 -14.32
C VAL A 28 -9.84 1.24 -13.93
N GLY A 29 -9.54 0.65 -12.77
CA GLY A 29 -10.21 -0.55 -12.29
C GLY A 29 -9.57 -1.13 -11.01
N PRO A 30 -10.12 -2.24 -10.49
CA PRO A 30 -9.69 -2.85 -9.24
C PRO A 30 -8.18 -3.15 -9.20
N HIS A 31 -7.65 -3.83 -10.22
CA HIS A 31 -6.24 -4.18 -10.33
C HIS A 31 -5.29 -2.96 -10.27
N ARG A 32 -5.68 -1.84 -10.87
CA ARG A 32 -4.91 -0.58 -10.78
C ARG A 32 -4.93 -0.04 -9.36
N ASN A 33 -6.09 -0.11 -8.70
CA ASN A 33 -6.24 0.33 -7.31
C ASN A 33 -5.40 -0.53 -6.36
N ASP A 34 -5.42 -1.84 -6.53
CA ASP A 34 -4.67 -2.78 -5.70
C ASP A 34 -3.16 -2.51 -5.78
N LEU A 35 -2.63 -2.27 -6.99
CA LEU A 35 -1.22 -1.91 -7.17
C LEU A 35 -0.86 -0.54 -6.57
N ARG A 36 -1.80 0.42 -6.57
CA ARG A 36 -1.60 1.71 -5.88
C ARG A 36 -1.57 1.53 -4.37
N GLN A 37 -2.50 0.74 -3.82
CA GLN A 37 -2.54 0.42 -2.39
C GLN A 37 -1.29 -0.33 -1.96
N LEU A 38 -0.84 -1.31 -2.75
CA LEU A 38 0.41 -2.03 -2.52
C LEU A 38 1.60 -1.06 -2.45
N ALA A 39 1.74 -0.16 -3.42
CA ALA A 39 2.81 0.82 -3.42
C ALA A 39 2.77 1.78 -2.21
N MET A 40 1.57 2.17 -1.76
CA MET A 40 1.39 2.98 -0.56
C MET A 40 1.80 2.22 0.71
N GLY A 41 1.41 0.95 0.82
CA GLY A 41 1.82 0.06 1.92
C GLY A 41 3.33 -0.12 1.98
N LEU A 42 3.98 -0.38 0.84
CA LEU A 42 5.44 -0.53 0.74
C LEU A 42 6.19 0.74 1.15
N ARG A 43 5.73 1.93 0.73
CA ARG A 43 6.31 3.21 1.17
C ARG A 43 6.16 3.46 2.66
N ARG A 44 5.03 3.04 3.23
CA ARG A 44 4.77 3.17 4.65
C ARG A 44 5.66 2.24 5.47
N LEU A 45 5.82 0.99 5.03
CA LEU A 45 6.75 0.03 5.64
C LEU A 45 8.20 0.51 5.58
N ASP A 46 8.61 1.10 4.44
CA ASP A 46 9.95 1.68 4.28
C ASP A 46 10.20 2.84 5.26
N ARG A 47 9.20 3.71 5.46
CA ARG A 47 9.28 4.84 6.38
C ARG A 47 9.27 4.45 7.86
N GLU A 48 8.43 3.49 8.23
CA GLU A 48 8.15 3.17 9.63
C GLU A 48 8.91 1.94 10.14
N GLY A 49 9.59 1.21 9.25
CA GLY A 49 10.20 -0.08 9.54
C GLY A 49 9.17 -1.22 9.58
N ILE A 50 9.64 -2.45 9.37
CA ILE A 50 8.83 -3.67 9.46
C ILE A 50 8.49 -3.90 10.95
N GLY A 51 7.38 -3.32 11.42
CA GLY A 51 6.93 -3.53 12.81
C GLY A 51 5.82 -2.60 13.30
N ARG A 52 5.60 -1.43 12.68
CA ARG A 52 4.63 -0.44 13.20
C ARG A 52 3.21 -0.50 12.64
N ASN A 53 2.92 -1.31 11.61
CA ASN A 53 1.70 -1.15 10.78
C ASN A 53 0.75 -2.35 10.65
N PHE A 54 0.47 -3.06 11.74
CA PHE A 54 -0.52 -4.13 11.75
C PHE A 54 -1.93 -3.69 12.20
N HIS A 55 -2.36 -2.45 11.92
CA HIS A 55 -3.62 -1.92 12.50
C HIS A 55 -4.73 -1.52 11.51
N HIS A 56 -4.66 -1.84 10.21
CA HIS A 56 -5.68 -1.35 9.25
C HIS A 56 -6.61 -2.41 8.64
N ARG A 57 -6.40 -3.71 8.87
CA ARG A 57 -7.22 -4.76 8.22
C ARG A 57 -8.32 -5.38 9.10
N GLU A 58 -8.29 -5.16 10.42
CA GLU A 58 -9.28 -5.70 11.37
C GLU A 58 -10.57 -4.84 11.45
N ALA A 59 -10.50 -3.54 11.13
CA ALA A 59 -11.62 -2.62 11.30
C ALA A 59 -12.79 -2.88 10.31
N GLY A 60 -12.55 -3.59 9.21
CA GLY A 60 -13.58 -3.93 8.22
C GLY A 60 -14.45 -5.13 8.59
N LEU A 61 -14.05 -5.94 9.57
CA LEU A 61 -14.77 -7.15 9.97
C LEU A 61 -15.74 -6.91 11.14
N GLN A 62 -15.53 -5.85 11.95
CA GLN A 62 -16.42 -5.51 13.05
C GLN A 62 -17.76 -4.91 12.58
N GLY A 63 -17.77 -4.16 11.47
CA GLY A 63 -19.00 -3.52 10.96
C GLY A 63 -20.02 -4.47 10.29
N ILE A 64 -19.64 -5.71 9.95
CA ILE A 64 -20.55 -6.68 9.32
C ILE A 64 -21.17 -7.67 10.33
N ALA A 65 -20.65 -7.72 11.56
CA ALA A 65 -21.16 -8.61 12.60
C ALA A 65 -22.37 -8.00 13.35
N GLU A 66 -22.44 -6.67 13.47
CA GLU A 66 -23.51 -5.98 14.21
C GLU A 66 -24.83 -5.84 13.44
N THR A 67 -24.82 -5.96 12.11
CA THR A 67 -26.04 -5.74 11.31
C THR A 67 -26.87 -7.00 11.05
N ARG A 68 -26.47 -8.17 11.56
CA ARG A 68 -27.13 -9.45 11.21
C ARG A 68 -28.01 -10.08 12.31
N TYR A 69 -28.00 -9.57 13.53
CA TYR A 69 -28.92 -10.05 14.58
C TYR A 69 -29.42 -8.90 15.47
N PRO A 70 -30.55 -8.25 15.13
CA PRO A 70 -31.33 -7.53 16.13
C PRO A 70 -31.92 -8.57 17.10
N GLY A 71 -31.67 -8.39 18.39
CA GLY A 71 -32.40 -9.07 19.46
C GLY A 71 -33.85 -8.62 19.54
#